data_AF-A0A8I1MUE7-F1
#
_entry.id   AF-A0A8I1MUE7-F1
#
_cell.length_a   1.000
_cell.length_b   1.000
_cell.length_c   1.000
_cell.angle_alpha   90.00
_cell.angle_beta   90.00
_cell.angle_gamma   90.00
#
_symmetry.space_group_name_H-M   'P 1'
#
loop_
_entity.id
_entity.type
_entity.pdbx_description
1 polymer ?
#
loop_
_entity_poly.entity_id
_entity_poly.type
_entity_poly.pdbx_seq_one_letter_code
_entity_poly.pdbx_strand_id
1 'polypeptide(L)'
;MKSAYELAMSRLEKEAPIQKLTDDQKRQIAEVDSEINAKIAEKKVFLEGEIAKSAGDSLAQDELRRQLASELARLEEKRDERKDRIRRSA
;
A
#
# COMPACT_ATOMS: atom_id res chain seq x y z
N MET A 1 -21.73 -28.57 -16.66
CA MET A 1 -21.25 -29.15 -15.39
C MET A 1 -20.35 -28.12 -14.72
N LYS A 2 -20.52 -27.84 -13.43
CA LYS A 2 -19.62 -26.92 -12.70
C LYS A 2 -18.30 -27.63 -12.44
N SER A 3 -17.19 -26.91 -12.56
CA SER A 3 -15.85 -27.43 -12.28
C SER A 3 -15.70 -27.79 -10.80
N ALA A 4 -14.86 -28.77 -10.48
CA ALA A 4 -14.55 -29.16 -9.10
C ALA A 4 -14.07 -27.97 -8.25
N TYR A 5 -13.37 -27.02 -8.87
CA TYR A 5 -12.95 -25.76 -8.24
C TYR A 5 -14.13 -24.86 -7.87
N GLU A 6 -15.09 -24.68 -8.78
CA GLU A 6 -16.29 -23.87 -8.54
C GLU A 6 -17.17 -24.49 -7.45
N LEU A 7 -17.24 -25.82 -7.40
CA LEU A 7 -17.96 -26.54 -6.35
C LEU A 7 -17.28 -26.37 -4.98
N ALA A 8 -15.94 -26.39 -4.93
CA ALA A 8 -15.18 -26.15 -3.72
C ALA A 8 -15.33 -24.70 -3.23
N MET A 9 -15.26 -23.72 -4.12
CA MET A 9 -15.46 -22.31 -3.79
C MET A 9 -16.88 -22.02 -3.31
N SER A 10 -17.90 -22.64 -3.91
CA SER A 10 -19.30 -22.44 -3.52
C SER A 10 -19.65 -23.13 -2.17
N ARG A 11 -18.89 -24.15 -1.75
CA ARG A 11 -18.97 -24.74 -0.41
C ARG A 11 -18.23 -23.88 0.61
N LEU A 12 -17.05 -23.38 0.25
CA LEU A 12 -16.27 -22.45 1.08
C LEU A 12 -17.05 -21.15 1.36
N GLU A 13 -17.69 -20.56 0.35
CA GLU A 13 -18.55 -19.37 0.52
C GLU A 13 -19.75 -19.62 1.45
N LYS A 14 -20.20 -20.87 1.61
CA LYS A 14 -21.30 -21.24 2.53
C LYS A 14 -20.83 -21.50 3.95
N GLU A 15 -19.63 -22.06 4.12
CA GLU A 15 -19.06 -22.40 5.43
C GLU A 15 -18.33 -21.21 6.08
N ALA A 16 -17.72 -20.35 5.26
CA ALA A 16 -17.11 -19.10 5.67
C ALA A 16 -17.45 -18.06 4.59
N PRO A 17 -18.52 -17.26 4.77
CA PRO A 17 -18.85 -16.23 3.80
C PRO A 17 -17.65 -15.31 3.61
N ILE A 18 -17.01 -15.44 2.44
CA ILE A 18 -15.98 -14.51 2.02
C ILE A 18 -16.71 -13.16 1.94
N GLN A 19 -16.43 -12.26 2.90
CA GLN A 19 -16.93 -10.88 2.81
C GLN A 19 -16.33 -10.29 1.53
N LYS A 20 -17.11 -10.33 0.45
CA LYS A 20 -16.74 -9.74 -0.81
C LYS A 20 -16.80 -8.23 -0.62
N LEU A 21 -15.67 -7.56 -0.87
CA LEU A 21 -15.63 -6.10 -0.88
C LEU A 21 -16.66 -5.57 -1.87
N THR A 22 -17.40 -4.56 -1.45
CA THR A 22 -18.31 -3.83 -2.33
C THR A 22 -17.52 -3.11 -3.42
N ASP A 23 -18.16 -2.78 -4.53
CA ASP A 23 -17.50 -2.01 -5.60
C ASP A 23 -17.12 -0.59 -5.16
N ASP A 24 -17.76 -0.06 -4.12
CA ASP A 24 -17.36 1.18 -3.49
C ASP A 24 -16.06 1.00 -2.66
N GLN A 25 -15.99 -0.04 -1.83
CA GLN A 25 -14.77 -0.37 -1.06
C GLN A 25 -13.57 -0.62 -1.98
N LYS A 26 -13.77 -1.34 -3.09
CA LYS A 26 -12.70 -1.55 -4.09
C LYS A 26 -12.22 -0.23 -4.69
N ARG A 27 -13.14 0.68 -5.03
CA ARG A 27 -12.81 2.01 -5.57
C ARG A 27 -12.02 2.84 -4.56
N GLN A 28 -12.49 2.91 -3.31
CA GLN A 28 -11.80 3.62 -2.24
C GLN A 28 -10.39 3.05 -1.97
N ILE A 29 -10.24 1.71 -2.00
CA ILE A 29 -8.92 1.07 -1.86
C ILE A 29 -7.99 1.48 -3.00
N ALA A 30 -8.46 1.47 -4.24
CA ALA A 30 -7.66 1.87 -5.40
C ALA A 30 -7.25 3.35 -5.32
N GLU A 31 -8.14 4.22 -4.83
CA GLU A 31 -7.83 5.63 -4.59
C GLU A 31 -6.74 5.81 -3.52
N VAL A 32 -6.84 5.07 -2.40
CA VAL A 32 -5.78 5.06 -1.36
C VAL A 32 -4.44 4.63 -1.96
N ASP A 33 -4.42 3.58 -2.79
CA ASP A 33 -3.20 3.10 -3.43
C ASP A 33 -2.60 4.18 -4.34
N SER A 34 -3.42 4.82 -5.17
CA SER A 34 -2.99 5.89 -6.08
C SER A 34 -2.41 7.09 -5.32
N GLU A 35 -3.12 7.56 -4.29
CA GLU A 35 -2.67 8.69 -3.47
C GLU A 35 -1.35 8.41 -2.75
N ILE A 36 -1.21 7.23 -2.15
CA ILE A 36 0.02 6.90 -1.42
C ILE A 36 1.17 6.66 -2.40
N ASN A 37 0.91 6.05 -3.56
CA ASN A 37 1.94 5.89 -4.61
C ASN A 37 2.47 7.25 -5.09
N ALA A 38 1.59 8.22 -5.31
CA ALA A 38 1.99 9.57 -5.69
C ALA A 38 2.90 10.22 -4.61
N LYS A 39 2.53 10.10 -3.33
CA LYS A 39 3.33 10.63 -2.21
C LYS A 39 4.68 9.93 -2.08
N ILE A 40 4.72 8.62 -2.27
CA ILE A 40 5.97 7.85 -2.28
C ILE A 40 6.88 8.34 -3.42
N ALA A 41 6.34 8.53 -4.63
CA ALA A 41 7.10 9.02 -5.76
C ALA A 41 7.67 10.42 -5.51
N GLU A 42 6.84 11.33 -5.00
CA GLU A 42 7.25 12.69 -4.63
C GLU A 42 8.41 12.67 -3.61
N LYS A 43 8.27 11.88 -2.53
CA LYS A 43 9.31 11.78 -1.48
C LYS A 43 10.60 11.16 -1.99
N LYS A 44 10.52 10.13 -2.84
CA LYS A 44 11.70 9.52 -3.47
C LYS A 44 12.43 10.54 -4.33
N VAL A 45 11.74 11.17 -5.27
CA VAL A 45 12.36 12.15 -6.17
C VAL A 45 13.03 13.28 -5.39
N PHE A 46 12.36 13.78 -4.34
CA PHE A 46 12.93 14.83 -3.50
C PHE A 46 14.19 14.38 -2.76
N LEU A 47 14.10 13.30 -1.96
CA LEU A 47 15.22 12.87 -1.10
C LEU A 47 16.38 12.28 -1.90
N GLU A 48 16.11 11.58 -3.00
CA GLU A 48 17.17 11.11 -3.92
C GLU A 48 17.90 12.29 -4.57
N GLY A 49 17.17 13.36 -4.91
CA GLY A 49 17.75 14.62 -5.36
C GLY A 49 18.67 15.27 -4.32
N GLU A 50 18.25 15.29 -3.04
CA GLU A 50 19.10 15.81 -1.95
C GLU A 50 20.32 14.93 -1.70
N ILE A 51 20.19 13.60 -1.73
CA ILE A 51 21.32 12.66 -1.61
C ILE A 51 22.36 12.91 -2.71
N ALA A 52 21.90 13.14 -3.94
CA ALA A 52 22.79 13.44 -5.06
C ALA A 52 23.54 14.77 -4.88
N LYS A 53 22.90 15.78 -4.26
CA LYS A 53 23.54 17.07 -3.95
C LYS A 53 24.55 16.97 -2.82
N SER A 54 24.36 16.06 -1.86
CA SER A 54 25.28 15.80 -0.74
C SER A 54 26.52 14.99 -1.17
N ALA A 55 26.99 15.12 -2.41
CA ALA A 55 28.16 14.41 -2.90
C ALA A 55 29.41 14.80 -2.08
N GLY A 56 30.11 13.78 -1.56
CA GLY A 56 31.32 13.97 -0.74
C GLY A 56 31.05 14.08 0.77
N ASP A 57 29.79 14.14 1.20
CA ASP A 57 29.41 14.07 2.61
C ASP A 57 28.65 12.77 2.90
N SER A 58 29.40 11.71 3.22
CA SER A 58 28.84 10.38 3.48
C SER A 58 27.89 10.37 4.68
N LEU A 59 28.12 11.21 5.69
CA LEU A 59 27.25 11.26 6.88
C LEU A 59 25.89 11.85 6.52
N ALA A 60 25.89 12.98 5.79
CA ALA A 60 24.64 13.59 5.32
C ALA A 60 23.87 12.66 4.38
N GLN A 61 24.56 11.95 3.48
CA GLN A 61 23.91 10.97 2.59
C GLN A 61 23.26 9.83 3.37
N ASP A 62 23.92 9.30 4.40
CA ASP A 62 23.38 8.20 5.19
C ASP A 62 22.18 8.64 6.05
N GLU A 63 22.20 9.87 6.57
CA GLU A 63 21.05 10.45 7.26
C GLU A 63 19.85 10.61 6.32
N LEU A 64 20.05 11.16 5.12
CA LEU A 64 19.01 11.31 4.11
C LEU A 64 18.44 9.95 3.64
N ARG A 65 19.30 8.92 3.50
CA ARG A 65 18.85 7.55 3.18
C ARG A 65 17.99 6.96 4.30
N ARG A 66 18.38 7.15 5.56
CA ARG A 66 17.57 6.72 6.72
C ARG A 66 16.23 7.44 6.75
N GLN A 67 16.24 8.74 6.50
CA GLN A 67 15.01 9.54 6.41
C GLN A 67 14.09 9.01 5.31
N LEU A 68 14.63 8.75 4.10
CA LEU A 68 13.86 8.17 3.00
C LEU A 68 13.23 6.83 3.39
N ALA A 69 14.01 5.94 4.00
CA ALA A 69 13.50 4.63 4.44
C ALA A 69 12.36 4.77 5.48
N SER A 70 12.51 5.65 6.46
CA SER A 70 11.48 5.91 7.47
C SER A 70 10.21 6.52 6.88
N GLU A 71 10.32 7.48 5.98
CA GLU A 71 9.17 8.09 5.30
C GLU A 71 8.40 7.08 4.44
N LEU A 72 9.11 6.21 3.71
CA LEU A 72 8.50 5.15 2.92
C LEU A 72 7.76 4.15 3.81
N ALA A 73 8.38 3.70 4.91
CA ALA A 73 7.75 2.78 5.85
C ALA A 73 6.46 3.38 6.43
N ARG A 74 6.49 4.66 6.84
CA ARG A 74 5.32 5.36 7.36
C ARG A 74 4.20 5.51 6.33
N LEU A 75 4.53 5.75 5.06
CA LEU A 75 3.55 5.86 3.99
C LEU A 75 2.89 4.51 3.68
N GLU A 76 3.65 3.42 3.70
CA GLU A 76 3.13 2.06 3.54
C GLU A 76 2.23 1.66 4.72
N GLU A 77 2.65 1.92 5.96
CA GLU A 77 1.82 1.69 7.15
C GLU A 77 0.48 2.44 7.04
N LYS A 78 0.53 3.73 6.65
CA LYS A 78 -0.67 4.53 6.43
C LYS A 78 -1.56 4.00 5.30
N ARG A 79 -0.98 3.42 4.24
CA ARG A 79 -1.74 2.75 3.18
C ARG A 79 -2.51 1.57 3.76
N ASP A 80 -1.82 0.72 4.49
CA ASP A 80 -2.40 -0.49 5.06
C ASP A 80 -3.50 -0.17 6.07
N GLU A 81 -3.25 0.76 7.00
CA GLU A 81 -4.27 1.24 7.96
C GLU A 81 -5.53 1.76 7.27
N ARG A 82 -5.39 2.57 6.21
CA ARG A 82 -6.53 3.11 5.47
C ARG A 82 -7.30 2.03 4.75
N LYS A 83 -6.61 1.10 4.08
CA LYS A 83 -7.23 -0.03 3.37
C LYS A 83 -7.95 -0.94 4.36
N ASP A 84 -7.35 -1.21 5.51
CA ASP A 84 -7.97 -2.00 6.57
C ASP A 84 -9.21 -1.36 7.14
N ARG A 85 -9.20 -0.04 7.37
CA ARG A 85 -10.40 0.68 7.81
C ARG A 85 -11.53 0.58 6.79
N ILE A 86 -11.23 0.69 5.50
CA ILE A 86 -12.22 0.51 4.41
C ILE A 86 -12.76 -0.92 4.41
N ARG A 87 -11.90 -1.93 4.57
CA ARG A 87 -12.33 -3.34 4.63
C ARG A 87 -13.23 -3.62 5.83
N ARG A 88 -12.94 -3.02 6.99
CA ARG A 88 -13.69 -3.20 8.24
C ARG A 88 -14.97 -2.35 8.34
N SER A 89 -15.20 -1.44 7.40
CA SER A 89 -16.42 -0.62 7.37
C SER A 89 -17.59 -1.27 6.61
N ALA A 90 -17.49 -2.56 6.25
CA ALA A 90 -18.56 -3.38 5.70
C ALA A 90 -19.41 -4.05 6.78
#